data_AF-A5GMP8-F1
#
_entry.id   AF-A5GMP8-F1
#
_cell.length_a   1.000
_cell.length_b   1.000
_cell.length_c   1.000
_cell.angle_alpha   90.00
_cell.angle_beta   90.00
_cell.angle_gamma   90.00
#
_symmetry.space_group_name_H-M   'P 1'
#
loop_
_entity.id
_entity.type
_entity.pdbx_description
1 polymer ?
#
loop_
_entity_poly.entity_id
_entity_poly.type
_entity_poly.pdbx_seq_one_letter_code
_entity_poly.pdbx_strand_id
1 'polypeptide(L)'
;MIAYLILCTLLVPANLWATITPHLHSEVSMRLLHALSTAVLIPPLVSLWRQHRSIKPLPALLLAPFLVVLVVVNTHIALMGMGVRFGWIDHLFLTIACLAVIAFYLLNGDEAGAVDPRDEGIA
;
A
#
# COMPACT_ATOMS: atom_id res chain seq x y z
N MET A 1 9.47 7.44 7.61
CA MET A 1 9.69 6.16 6.91
C MET A 1 9.45 4.95 7.82
N ILE A 2 10.13 4.83 8.96
CA ILE A 2 10.01 3.66 9.87
C ILE A 2 8.56 3.42 10.33
N ALA A 3 7.85 4.45 10.82
CA ALA A 3 6.46 4.31 11.25
C ALA A 3 5.51 3.81 10.13
N TYR A 4 5.75 4.24 8.90
CA TYR A 4 4.99 3.79 7.72
C TYR A 4 5.24 2.31 7.42
N LEU A 5 6.49 1.85 7.51
CA LEU A 5 6.83 0.44 7.32
C LEU A 5 6.31 -0.45 8.45
N ILE A 6 6.35 0.03 9.70
CA ILE A 6 5.72 -0.66 10.83
C ILE A 6 4.22 -0.81 10.56
N LEU A 7 3.55 0.26 10.13
CA LEU A 7 2.12 0.21 9.78
C LEU A 7 1.85 -0.79 8.65
N CYS A 8 2.63 -0.75 7.55
CA CYS A 8 2.53 -1.75 6.47
C CYS A 8 2.69 -3.18 7.00
N THR A 9 3.67 -3.39 7.88
CA THR A 9 3.99 -4.70 8.47
C THR A 9 2.86 -5.21 9.36
N LEU A 10 2.16 -4.32 10.08
CA LEU A 10 0.99 -4.69 10.89
C LEU A 10 -0.25 -4.96 10.02
N LEU A 11 -0.38 -4.27 8.90
CA LEU A 11 -1.49 -4.46 7.96
C LEU A 11 -1.40 -5.78 7.17
N VAL A 12 -0.19 -6.31 6.94
CA VAL A 12 0.00 -7.63 6.29
C VAL A 12 -0.71 -8.76 7.06
N PRO A 13 -0.42 -9.05 8.34
CA PRO A 13 -1.08 -10.10 9.08
C PRO A 13 -2.56 -9.78 9.32
N ALA A 14 -2.95 -8.50 9.47
CA ALA A 14 -4.34 -8.12 9.65
C ALA A 14 -5.21 -8.42 8.40
N ASN A 15 -4.72 -8.05 7.21
CA ASN A 15 -5.40 -8.39 5.96
C ASN A 15 -5.34 -9.90 5.66
N LEU A 16 -4.21 -10.56 5.95
CA LEU A 16 -4.11 -12.01 5.77
C LEU A 16 -5.10 -12.75 6.68
N TRP A 17 -5.25 -12.30 7.93
CA TRP A 17 -6.23 -12.85 8.86
C TRP A 17 -7.67 -12.64 8.37
N ALA A 18 -7.99 -11.46 7.86
CA ALA A 18 -9.29 -11.14 7.27
C ALA A 18 -9.60 -11.95 5.98
N THR A 19 -8.56 -12.38 5.27
CA THR A 19 -8.67 -13.30 4.13
C THR A 19 -9.11 -14.69 4.58
N ILE A 20 -8.55 -15.19 5.67
CA ILE A 20 -8.78 -16.56 6.18
C ILE A 20 -10.07 -16.65 7.00
N THR A 21 -10.45 -15.59 7.72
CA THR A 21 -11.56 -15.59 8.69
C THR A 21 -12.67 -14.57 8.41
N PRO A 22 -13.29 -14.55 7.21
CA PRO A 22 -14.16 -13.47 6.74
C PRO A 22 -15.46 -13.24 7.53
N HIS A 23 -15.80 -14.11 8.49
CA HIS A 23 -17.06 -14.06 9.26
C HIS A 23 -16.87 -13.68 10.73
N LEU A 24 -15.64 -13.38 11.19
CA LEU A 24 -15.32 -13.14 12.60
C LEU A 24 -15.02 -11.68 12.93
N HIS A 25 -15.33 -10.75 12.03
CA HIS A 25 -14.94 -9.34 12.17
C HIS A 25 -16.15 -8.42 12.36
N SER A 26 -15.98 -7.40 13.19
CA SER A 26 -16.97 -6.34 13.34
C SER A 26 -16.96 -5.41 12.13
N GLU A 27 -18.10 -4.77 11.83
CA GLU A 27 -18.17 -3.81 10.72
C GLU A 27 -17.17 -2.65 10.90
N VAL A 28 -17.03 -2.15 12.13
CA VAL A 28 -16.12 -1.05 12.46
C VAL A 28 -14.66 -1.45 12.22
N SER A 29 -14.25 -2.63 12.69
CA SER A 29 -12.87 -3.12 12.46
C SER A 29 -12.55 -3.29 10.99
N MET A 30 -13.53 -3.73 10.17
CA MET A 30 -13.32 -3.89 8.74
C MET A 30 -13.18 -2.55 8.04
N ARG A 31 -14.05 -1.58 8.35
CA ARG A 31 -13.96 -0.23 7.79
C ARG A 31 -12.63 0.44 8.13
N LEU A 32 -12.15 0.28 9.38
CA LEU A 32 -10.84 0.76 9.80
C LEU A 32 -9.69 0.06 9.07
N LEU A 33 -9.73 -1.27 8.94
CA LEU A 33 -8.70 -2.04 8.23
C LEU A 33 -8.60 -1.60 6.77
N HIS A 34 -9.73 -1.45 6.09
CA HIS A 34 -9.78 -0.95 4.72
C HIS A 34 -9.30 0.52 4.66
N ALA A 35 -9.76 1.42 5.54
CA ALA A 35 -9.31 2.81 5.55
C ALA A 35 -7.79 2.96 5.74
N LEU A 36 -7.21 2.23 6.70
CA LEU A 36 -5.77 2.24 6.96
C LEU A 36 -4.99 1.62 5.80
N SER A 37 -5.48 0.54 5.21
CA SER A 37 -4.86 -0.07 4.03
C SER A 37 -4.89 0.89 2.84
N THR A 38 -5.98 1.63 2.61
CA THR A 38 -6.04 2.67 1.56
C THR A 38 -5.01 3.75 1.81
N ALA A 39 -4.93 4.26 3.04
CA ALA A 39 -3.99 5.34 3.38
C ALA A 39 -2.54 4.95 3.09
N VAL A 40 -2.18 3.68 3.32
CA VAL A 40 -0.85 3.14 3.01
C VAL A 40 -0.59 2.97 1.51
N LEU A 41 -1.63 2.80 0.69
CA LEU A 41 -1.45 2.69 -0.77
C LEU A 41 -1.34 4.06 -1.48
N ILE A 42 -1.65 5.17 -0.82
CA ILE A 42 -1.55 6.52 -1.41
C ILE A 42 -0.10 6.90 -1.71
N PRO A 43 0.88 6.79 -0.77
CA PRO A 43 2.28 7.13 -1.06
C PRO A 43 2.90 6.44 -2.27
N PRO A 44 2.77 5.11 -2.48
CA PRO A 44 3.32 4.45 -3.67
C PRO A 44 2.60 4.90 -4.95
N LEU A 45 1.31 5.20 -4.91
CA LEU A 45 0.57 5.74 -6.05
C LEU A 45 1.06 7.15 -6.43
N VAL A 46 1.28 8.01 -5.44
CA VAL A 46 1.87 9.35 -5.65
C VAL A 46 3.30 9.26 -6.17
N SER A 47 4.10 8.32 -5.65
CA SER A 47 5.47 8.08 -6.11
C SER A 47 5.50 7.66 -7.58
N LEU A 48 4.67 6.67 -7.96
CA LEU A 48 4.49 6.26 -9.35
C LEU A 48 4.10 7.42 -10.26
N TRP A 49 3.16 8.26 -9.82
CA TRP A 49 2.73 9.43 -10.58
C TRP A 49 3.86 10.45 -10.77
N ARG A 50 4.64 10.74 -9.72
CA ARG A 50 5.75 11.72 -9.82
C ARG A 50 6.91 11.20 -10.66
N GLN A 51 7.19 9.90 -10.59
CA GLN A 51 8.35 9.27 -11.23
C GLN A 51 7.97 8.50 -12.52
N HIS A 52 6.76 8.71 -13.06
CA HIS A 52 6.23 7.94 -14.19
C HIS A 52 7.12 7.96 -15.44
N ARG A 53 7.96 8.99 -15.62
CA ARG A 53 8.92 9.08 -16.75
C ARG A 53 10.22 8.32 -16.53
N SER A 54 10.56 7.99 -15.29
CA SER A 54 11.82 7.35 -14.91
C SER A 54 11.67 5.86 -14.57
N ILE A 55 10.44 5.39 -14.33
CA ILE A 55 10.15 4.00 -14.00
C ILE A 55 9.98 3.18 -15.29
N LYS A 56 10.44 1.92 -15.27
CA LYS A 56 10.25 0.99 -16.39
C LYS A 56 8.75 0.89 -16.74
N PRO A 57 8.37 1.01 -18.02
CA PRO A 57 6.98 1.18 -18.42
C PRO A 57 6.11 -0.05 -18.09
N LEU A 58 6.67 -1.26 -18.17
CA LEU A 58 5.93 -2.50 -17.92
C LEU A 58 5.48 -2.65 -16.44
N PRO A 59 6.37 -2.59 -15.43
CA PRO A 59 5.92 -2.66 -14.03
C PRO A 59 5.07 -1.46 -13.64
N ALA A 60 5.31 -0.26 -14.17
CA ALA A 60 4.45 0.90 -13.94
C ALA A 60 3.01 0.67 -14.45
N LEU A 61 2.88 0.10 -15.67
CA LEU A 61 1.59 -0.19 -16.29
C LEU A 61 0.80 -1.28 -15.57
N LEU A 62 1.47 -2.21 -14.87
CA LEU A 62 0.80 -3.23 -14.06
C LEU A 62 0.45 -2.70 -12.66
N LEU A 63 1.39 -1.99 -12.02
CA LEU A 63 1.26 -1.56 -10.64
C LEU A 63 0.30 -0.38 -10.47
N ALA A 64 0.29 0.57 -11.43
CA ALA A 64 -0.60 1.74 -11.37
C ALA A 64 -2.10 1.37 -11.38
N PRO A 65 -2.63 0.63 -12.37
CA PRO A 65 -4.05 0.27 -12.36
C PRO A 65 -4.38 -0.66 -11.19
N PHE A 66 -3.46 -1.55 -10.79
CA PHE A 66 -3.65 -2.41 -9.62
C PHE A 66 -3.84 -1.59 -8.34
N LEU A 67 -2.96 -0.62 -8.07
CA LEU A 67 -3.06 0.27 -6.91
C LEU A 67 -4.30 1.17 -6.99
N VAL A 68 -4.64 1.70 -8.17
CA VAL A 68 -5.84 2.53 -8.35
C VAL A 68 -7.10 1.74 -8.02
N VAL A 69 -7.24 0.51 -8.55
CA VAL A 69 -8.39 -0.35 -8.28
C VAL A 69 -8.49 -0.64 -6.79
N LEU A 70 -7.37 -1.02 -6.15
CA LEU A 70 -7.33 -1.25 -4.71
C LEU A 70 -7.77 0.00 -3.93
N VAL A 71 -7.21 1.18 -4.22
CA VAL A 71 -7.59 2.43 -3.52
C VAL A 71 -9.08 2.74 -3.69
N VAL A 72 -9.64 2.58 -4.89
CA VAL A 72 -11.05 2.89 -5.16
C VAL A 72 -11.99 1.92 -4.44
N VAL A 73 -11.77 0.62 -4.62
CA VAL A 73 -12.61 -0.44 -4.02
C VAL A 73 -12.53 -0.36 -2.49
N ASN A 74 -11.33 -0.23 -1.96
CA ASN A 74 -11.07 -0.22 -0.52
C ASN A 74 -11.62 1.06 0.14
N THR A 75 -11.56 2.20 -0.55
CA THR A 75 -12.26 3.43 -0.12
C THR A 75 -13.77 3.22 -0.07
N HIS A 76 -14.35 2.61 -1.10
CA HIS A 76 -15.79 2.33 -1.12
C HIS A 76 -16.21 1.43 0.05
N ILE A 77 -15.45 0.37 0.34
CA ILE A 77 -15.74 -0.53 1.48
C ILE A 77 -15.58 0.20 2.81
N ALA A 78 -14.54 1.02 2.97
CA ALA A 78 -14.34 1.83 4.17
C ALA A 78 -15.53 2.77 4.44
N LEU A 79 -16.12 3.35 3.39
CA LEU A 79 -17.24 4.28 3.49
C LEU A 79 -18.60 3.59 3.65
N MET A 80 -18.87 2.53 2.91
CA MET A 80 -20.20 1.91 2.83
C MET A 80 -20.36 0.68 3.74
N GLY A 81 -19.28 0.17 4.33
CA GLY A 81 -19.32 -0.98 5.22
C GLY A 81 -19.27 -2.33 4.49
N MET A 82 -19.50 -3.40 5.26
CA MET A 82 -19.44 -4.78 4.75
C MET A 82 -20.63 -5.10 3.83
N GLY A 83 -20.39 -5.91 2.80
CA GLY A 83 -21.44 -6.27 1.82
C GLY A 83 -20.91 -6.70 0.45
N VAL A 84 -19.59 -6.69 0.24
CA VAL A 84 -18.98 -7.12 -1.03
C VAL A 84 -18.82 -8.64 -1.06
N ARG A 85 -19.49 -9.28 -2.01
CA ARG A 85 -19.33 -10.71 -2.29
C ARG A 85 -17.88 -10.98 -2.68
N PHE A 86 -17.24 -11.94 -2.00
CA PHE A 86 -15.81 -12.26 -2.13
C PHE A 86 -14.83 -11.21 -1.56
N GLY A 87 -15.21 -10.45 -0.51
CA GLY A 87 -14.30 -9.50 0.17
C GLY A 87 -12.98 -10.10 0.68
N TRP A 88 -12.90 -11.41 0.89
CA TRP A 88 -11.63 -12.09 1.20
C TRP A 88 -10.57 -11.93 0.10
N ILE A 89 -10.98 -11.82 -1.18
CA ILE A 89 -10.07 -11.59 -2.31
C ILE A 89 -9.45 -10.19 -2.23
N ASP A 90 -10.23 -9.20 -1.80
CA ASP A 90 -9.74 -7.82 -1.60
C ASP A 90 -8.63 -7.80 -0.55
N HIS A 91 -8.82 -8.50 0.58
CA HIS A 91 -7.79 -8.64 1.60
C HIS A 91 -6.53 -9.38 1.13
N LEU A 92 -6.68 -10.39 0.26
CA LEU A 92 -5.52 -11.04 -0.34
C LEU A 92 -4.70 -10.05 -1.18
N PHE A 93 -5.36 -9.25 -2.01
CA PHE A 93 -4.68 -8.24 -2.82
C PHE A 93 -4.08 -7.12 -1.97
N LEU A 94 -4.74 -6.68 -0.90
CA LEU A 94 -4.19 -5.74 0.07
C LEU A 94 -2.94 -6.27 0.77
N THR A 95 -2.93 -7.56 1.13
CA THR A 95 -1.77 -8.24 1.70
C THR A 95 -0.59 -8.23 0.73
N ILE A 96 -0.83 -8.61 -0.53
CA ILE A 96 0.18 -8.60 -1.59
C ILE A 96 0.70 -7.18 -1.84
N ALA A 97 -0.19 -6.18 -1.85
CA ALA A 97 0.19 -4.79 -2.05
C ALA A 97 1.06 -4.27 -0.90
N CYS A 98 0.72 -4.57 0.36
CA CYS A 98 1.55 -4.19 1.52
C CYS A 98 2.92 -4.87 1.48
N LEU A 99 2.98 -6.15 1.10
CA LEU A 99 4.25 -6.86 0.91
C LEU A 99 5.10 -6.23 -0.21
N ALA A 100 4.47 -5.84 -1.33
CA ALA A 100 5.16 -5.17 -2.43
C ALA A 100 5.72 -3.80 -2.00
N VAL A 101 4.98 -3.03 -1.18
CA VAL A 101 5.45 -1.76 -0.61
C VAL A 101 6.66 -2.00 0.31
N ILE A 102 6.58 -2.97 1.22
CA ILE A 102 7.69 -3.30 2.12
C ILE A 102 8.91 -3.72 1.31
N ALA A 103 8.74 -4.62 0.33
CA ALA A 103 9.82 -5.06 -0.54
C ALA A 103 10.43 -3.91 -1.33
N PHE A 104 9.61 -3.02 -1.91
CA PHE A 104 10.10 -1.85 -2.64
C PHE A 104 10.99 -0.95 -1.75
N TYR A 105 10.54 -0.65 -0.53
CA TYR A 105 11.32 0.21 0.38
C TYR A 105 12.53 -0.49 0.99
N LEU A 106 12.50 -1.81 1.21
CA LEU A 106 13.67 -2.56 1.66
C LEU A 106 14.73 -2.70 0.56
N LEU A 107 14.31 -2.87 -0.69
CA LEU A 107 15.23 -3.06 -1.83
C LEU A 107 15.77 -1.73 -2.40
N ASN A 108 15.05 -0.63 -2.24
CA ASN A 108 15.46 0.71 -2.72
C ASN A 108 15.83 1.68 -1.58
N GLY A 109 15.78 1.22 -0.32
CA GLY A 109 15.95 2.06 0.87
C GLY A 109 17.34 2.68 1.04
N ASP A 110 18.36 2.08 0.43
CA ASP A 110 19.74 2.58 0.49
C ASP A 110 19.98 3.80 -0.42
N GLU A 111 19.15 4.00 -1.46
CA GLU A 111 19.28 5.13 -2.41
C GLU A 111 18.67 6.44 -1.87
N ALA A 112 17.88 6.38 -0.79
CA ALA A 112 17.23 7.55 -0.19
C ALA A 112 18.04 8.21 0.93
N GLY A 113 19.19 7.64 1.31
CA GLY A 113 20.09 8.13 2.35
C GLY A 113 21.34 8.85 1.83
N ALA A 114 21.64 8.80 0.53
CA ALA A 114 22.76 9.52 -0.06
C ALA A 114 22.35 10.97 -0.36
N VAL A 115 22.21 11.78 0.69
CA VAL A 115 22.50 13.21 0.54
C VAL A 115 23.98 13.28 0.19
N ASP A 116 24.30 13.69 -1.04
CA ASP A 116 25.66 13.94 -1.47
C ASP A 116 26.27 15.00 -0.53
N PRO A 117 27.36 14.71 0.20
CA PRO A 117 28.01 15.70 1.06
C PRO A 117 28.70 16.84 0.28
N ARG A 118 28.46 16.97 -1.04
CA ARG A 118 29.05 18.00 -1.91
C ARG A 118 28.26 19.30 -2.02
N ASP A 119 27.10 19.44 -1.36
CA ASP A 119 26.37 20.72 -1.31
C ASP A 119 26.79 21.62 -0.12
N GLU A 120 27.78 21.22 0.67
CA GLU A 120 28.49 22.12 1.60
C GLU A 120 29.89 22.45 1.07
N GLY A 121 29.96 23.19 -0.02
CA GLY A 121 31.24 23.78 -0.43
C GLY A 121 31.27 24.37 -1.84
N ILE A 122 31.50 25.69 -1.86
CA ILE A 122 32.01 26.51 -2.97
C ILE A 122 30.93 27.16 -3.85
N ALA A 123 30.44 28.34 -3.44
CA ALA A 123 30.94 29.64 -3.92
C ALA A 123 30.27 30.80 -3.15
#